data_AF-B6ILK2-F1
#
_entry.id   AF-B6ILK2-F1
#
_cell.length_a   1.000
_cell.length_b   1.000
_cell.length_c   1.000
_cell.angle_alpha   90.00
_cell.angle_beta   90.00
_cell.angle_gamma   90.00
#
_symmetry.space_group_name_H-M   'P 1'
#
loop_
_entity.id
_entity.type
_entity.pdbx_description
1 polymer ?
#
loop_
_entity_poly.entity_id
_entity_poly.type
_entity_poly.pdbx_seq_one_letter_code
_entity_poly.pdbx_strand_id
1 'polypeptide(L)'
;MKTSDPSFSVHVVNNSENIIQKYGNSTAVILNTSLQNYKVSYLTEIIPNPETDLSFHFGFPTDGVKIQNTFFENPIDLPYYEYNGVIYNYTRQFFKTVEPIQIKLDYWYLTATGPVSMKIGGQFVPNYNYTTAASATTGLIMNNDNDMFQ
;
A
#
# COMPACT_ATOMS: atom_id res chain seq x y z
N MET A 1 -17.35 -4.12 27.76
CA MET A 1 -15.93 -3.77 27.63
C MET A 1 -15.57 -3.87 26.16
N LYS A 2 -15.29 -2.75 25.47
CA LYS A 2 -14.80 -2.73 24.09
C LYS A 2 -13.49 -1.96 24.14
N THR A 3 -12.37 -2.69 24.18
CA THR A 3 -11.06 -2.07 23.97
C THR A 3 -11.02 -1.73 22.47
N SER A 4 -11.10 -0.44 22.16
CA SER A 4 -10.83 0.07 20.83
C SER A 4 -9.33 0.05 20.69
N ASP A 5 -8.78 -0.97 20.04
CA ASP A 5 -7.36 -1.00 19.73
C ASP A 5 -7.02 0.26 18.91
N PRO A 6 -6.25 1.23 19.44
CA PRO A 6 -5.95 2.47 18.75
C PRO A 6 -5.03 2.24 17.53
N SER A 7 -4.44 1.05 17.42
CA SER A 7 -3.61 0.65 16.29
C SER A 7 -4.43 0.05 15.14
N PHE A 8 -5.73 -0.19 15.30
CA PHE A 8 -6.60 -0.75 14.27
C PHE A 8 -7.68 0.24 13.82
N SER A 9 -7.82 0.45 12.51
CA SER A 9 -8.91 1.27 11.94
C SER A 9 -9.57 0.62 10.72
N VAL A 10 -10.79 1.05 10.42
CA VAL A 10 -11.55 0.65 9.23
C VAL A 10 -12.03 1.90 8.51
N HIS A 11 -11.78 1.98 7.22
CA HIS A 11 -12.13 3.09 6.34
C HIS A 11 -13.03 2.62 5.21
N VAL A 12 -14.09 3.37 4.93
CA VAL A 12 -15.06 3.05 3.87
C VAL A 12 -14.94 4.09 2.78
N VAL A 13 -14.40 3.68 1.63
CA VAL A 13 -14.12 4.58 0.51
C VAL A 13 -15.38 4.81 -0.31
N ASN A 14 -16.13 5.84 0.07
CA ASN A 14 -17.26 6.37 -0.72
C ASN A 14 -16.98 7.77 -1.31
N ASN A 15 -16.16 8.56 -0.60
CA ASN A 15 -15.76 9.93 -0.90
C ASN A 15 -14.26 10.11 -0.55
N SER A 16 -13.72 11.32 -0.73
CA SER A 16 -12.34 11.61 -0.32
C SER A 16 -12.22 11.72 1.20
N GLU A 17 -11.26 10.99 1.79
CA GLU A 17 -10.92 11.06 3.21
C GLU A 17 -9.39 11.02 3.42
N ASN A 18 -8.93 11.47 4.58
CA ASN A 18 -7.55 11.32 5.01
C ASN A 18 -7.43 10.06 5.87
N ILE A 19 -6.52 9.15 5.50
CA ILE A 19 -6.07 8.08 6.38
C ILE A 19 -4.87 8.60 7.15
N ILE A 20 -4.97 8.60 8.48
CA ILE A 20 -3.90 9.03 9.37
C ILE A 20 -3.68 7.93 10.41
N GLN A 21 -2.53 7.26 10.32
CA GLN A 21 -2.07 6.35 11.36
C GLN A 21 -1.05 7.08 12.22
N LYS A 22 -1.40 7.29 13.50
CA LYS A 22 -0.57 8.04 14.46
C LYS A 22 0.31 7.16 15.33
N TYR A 23 0.00 5.87 15.42
CA TYR A 23 0.63 4.92 16.32
C TYR A 23 1.51 3.95 15.55
N GLY A 24 2.63 3.54 16.14
CA GLY A 24 3.45 2.48 15.59
C GLY A 24 2.73 1.13 15.62
N ASN A 25 3.09 0.26 14.68
CA ASN A 25 2.50 -1.07 14.47
C ASN A 25 0.98 -1.04 14.30
N SER A 26 0.50 -0.18 13.40
CA SER A 26 -0.92 -0.02 13.10
C SER A 26 -1.35 -0.74 11.82
N THR A 27 -2.65 -1.02 11.74
CA THR A 27 -3.34 -1.67 10.64
C THR A 27 -4.60 -0.88 10.29
N ALA A 28 -4.77 -0.50 9.02
CA ALA A 28 -6.02 0.07 8.53
C ALA A 28 -6.60 -0.82 7.44
N VAL A 29 -7.85 -1.25 7.64
CA VAL A 29 -8.63 -1.97 6.64
C VAL A 29 -9.40 -0.97 5.79
N ILE A 30 -9.31 -1.13 4.48
CA ILE A 30 -9.95 -0.27 3.50
C ILE A 30 -11.04 -1.08 2.81
N LEU A 31 -12.28 -0.59 2.89
CA LEU A 31 -13.45 -1.16 2.25
C LEU A 31 -13.88 -0.23 1.11
N ASN A 32 -13.64 -0.64 -0.13
CA ASN A 32 -14.04 0.12 -1.30
C ASN A 32 -15.46 -0.24 -1.74
N THR A 33 -16.44 0.46 -1.18
CA THR A 33 -17.86 0.27 -1.53
C THR A 33 -18.25 0.94 -2.84
N SER A 34 -17.34 1.69 -3.46
CA SER A 34 -17.59 2.43 -4.71
C SER A 34 -17.39 1.59 -5.98
N LEU A 35 -16.92 0.34 -5.86
CA LEU A 35 -16.54 -0.52 -6.98
C LEU A 35 -17.68 -0.85 -7.96
N GLN A 36 -18.93 -0.73 -7.52
CA GLN A 36 -20.11 -0.88 -8.39
C GLN A 36 -20.18 0.16 -9.54
N ASN A 37 -19.37 1.23 -9.49
CA ASN A 37 -19.33 2.30 -10.51
C ASN A 37 -17.96 2.45 -11.19
N TYR A 38 -17.15 1.40 -11.31
CA TYR A 38 -15.77 1.46 -11.85
C TYR A 38 -14.81 2.35 -11.03
N LYS A 39 -15.18 2.71 -9.80
CA LYS A 39 -14.35 3.54 -8.93
C LYS A 39 -13.33 2.69 -8.20
N VAL A 40 -12.06 3.06 -8.36
CA VAL A 40 -10.91 2.49 -7.66
C VAL A 40 -10.63 3.28 -6.39
N SER A 41 -9.91 2.70 -5.44
CA SER A 41 -9.28 3.48 -4.38
C SER A 41 -8.12 4.26 -5.00
N TYR A 42 -8.26 5.57 -5.07
CA TYR A 42 -7.20 6.46 -5.53
C TYR A 42 -6.50 7.09 -4.35
N LEU A 43 -5.22 6.75 -4.17
CA LEU A 43 -4.38 7.28 -3.12
C LEU A 43 -3.47 8.38 -3.65
N THR A 44 -3.38 9.47 -2.90
CA THR A 44 -2.47 10.58 -3.16
C THR A 44 -1.84 11.05 -1.86
N GLU A 45 -0.85 11.94 -1.99
CA GLU A 45 -0.21 12.59 -0.83
C GLU A 45 0.25 11.57 0.21
N ILE A 46 0.79 10.44 -0.27
CA ILE A 46 1.40 9.43 0.59
C ILE A 46 2.70 10.03 1.07
N ILE A 47 2.77 10.36 2.36
CA ILE A 47 3.94 10.98 2.99
C ILE A 47 4.61 9.90 3.85
N PRO A 48 5.56 9.14 3.29
CA PRO A 48 6.28 8.11 4.03
C PRO A 48 7.33 8.74 4.95
N ASN A 49 7.65 8.05 6.05
CA ASN A 49 8.75 8.38 6.96
C ASN A 49 9.85 7.31 6.79
N PRO A 50 11.15 7.69 6.69
CA PRO A 50 12.25 6.71 6.56
C PRO A 50 12.36 5.70 7.73
N GLU A 51 11.79 6.03 8.88
CA GLU A 51 11.72 5.15 10.06
C GLU A 51 10.44 4.28 10.10
N THR A 52 9.59 4.39 9.08
CA THR A 52 8.30 3.68 9.00
C THR A 52 8.30 2.72 7.83
N ASP A 53 8.03 1.45 8.13
CA ASP A 53 7.77 0.42 7.14
C ASP A 53 6.28 0.47 6.83
N LEU A 54 5.97 0.91 5.62
CA LEU A 54 4.62 0.97 5.09
C LEU A 54 4.43 -0.17 4.09
N SER A 55 3.41 -0.99 4.31
CA SER A 55 3.07 -2.10 3.41
C SER A 55 1.58 -2.11 3.11
N PHE A 56 1.21 -2.31 1.84
CA PHE A 56 -0.18 -2.51 1.42
C PHE A 56 -0.37 -3.96 0.99
N HIS A 57 -1.51 -4.51 1.40
CA HIS A 57 -1.78 -5.93 1.34
C HIS A 57 -3.13 -6.26 0.72
N PHE A 58 -3.19 -7.32 -0.08
CA PHE A 58 -4.44 -7.91 -0.54
C PHE A 58 -5.23 -8.53 0.61
N GLY A 59 -6.55 -8.46 0.51
CA GLY A 59 -7.45 -9.23 1.36
C GLY A 59 -7.68 -8.64 2.75
N PHE A 60 -7.78 -9.52 3.76
CA PHE A 60 -7.97 -9.15 5.17
C PHE A 60 -6.71 -9.43 5.98
N PRO A 61 -6.45 -8.65 7.05
CA PRO A 61 -5.36 -8.93 7.96
C PRO A 61 -5.60 -10.29 8.64
N THR A 62 -4.67 -11.22 8.44
CA THR A 62 -4.64 -12.55 9.07
C THR A 62 -3.29 -12.78 9.72
N ASP A 63 -3.27 -13.59 10.77
CA ASP A 63 -2.02 -13.99 11.41
C ASP A 63 -1.29 -15.01 10.52
N GLY A 64 -0.21 -14.59 9.86
CA GLY A 64 0.77 -15.51 9.26
C GLY A 64 1.11 -15.35 7.77
N VAL A 65 0.41 -14.51 7.00
CA VAL A 65 0.63 -14.40 5.53
C VAL A 65 0.90 -12.95 5.08
N LYS A 66 1.67 -12.19 5.86
CA LYS A 66 1.94 -10.77 5.56
C LYS A 66 2.81 -10.54 4.32
N ILE A 67 3.63 -11.50 3.89
CA ILE A 67 4.66 -11.28 2.85
C ILE A 67 4.09 -11.55 1.44
N GLN A 68 3.26 -12.59 1.29
CA GLN A 68 2.74 -12.99 -0.02
C GLN A 68 1.61 -12.09 -0.52
N ASN A 69 0.92 -11.39 0.38
CA ASN A 69 -0.16 -10.49 -0.01
C ASN A 69 0.28 -9.04 -0.16
N THR A 70 1.56 -8.71 0.03
CA THR A 70 2.07 -7.35 -0.16
C THR A 70 2.14 -7.01 -1.65
N PHE A 71 1.52 -5.91 -2.05
CA PHE A 71 1.63 -5.36 -3.42
C PHE A 71 2.29 -3.99 -3.48
N PHE A 72 2.58 -3.40 -2.33
CA PHE A 72 3.33 -2.17 -2.22
C PHE A 72 4.08 -2.16 -0.90
N GLU A 73 5.33 -1.71 -0.93
CA GLU A 73 6.12 -1.46 0.27
C GLU A 73 7.00 -0.23 0.10
N ASN A 74 7.24 0.47 1.20
CA ASN A 74 8.25 1.52 1.30
C ASN A 74 8.74 1.60 2.75
N PRO A 75 10.04 1.41 3.03
CA PRO A 75 11.12 1.09 2.08
C PRO A 75 10.97 -0.30 1.43
N ILE A 76 11.69 -0.51 0.33
CA ILE A 76 11.81 -1.79 -0.38
C ILE A 76 13.14 -2.44 0.00
N ASP A 77 13.13 -3.75 0.30
CA ASP A 77 14.35 -4.53 0.50
C ASP A 77 14.76 -5.22 -0.82
N LEU A 78 15.76 -4.66 -1.50
CA LEU A 78 16.23 -5.16 -2.79
C LEU A 78 17.26 -6.30 -2.58
N PRO A 79 16.96 -7.54 -2.99
CA PRO A 79 17.86 -8.67 -2.81
C PRO A 79 19.05 -8.63 -3.77
N TYR A 80 20.21 -9.05 -3.29
CA TYR A 80 21.37 -9.37 -4.11
C TYR A 80 21.53 -10.88 -4.21
N TYR A 81 21.68 -11.35 -5.45
CA TYR A 81 21.77 -12.77 -5.78
C TYR A 81 23.20 -13.16 -6.10
N GLU A 82 23.64 -14.29 -5.56
CA GLU A 82 24.82 -14.99 -6.05
C GLU A 82 24.53 -15.57 -7.44
N TYR A 83 25.58 -16.01 -8.14
CA TYR A 83 25.45 -16.63 -9.46
C TYR A 83 24.56 -17.89 -9.45
N ASN A 84 24.45 -18.59 -8.32
CA ASN A 84 23.60 -19.77 -8.13
C ASN A 84 22.13 -19.44 -7.81
N GLY A 85 21.75 -18.16 -7.77
CA GLY A 85 20.39 -17.70 -7.44
C GLY A 85 20.08 -17.59 -5.95
N VAL A 86 21.05 -17.82 -5.06
CA VAL A 86 20.87 -17.67 -3.60
C VAL A 86 21.02 -16.19 -3.21
N ILE A 87 20.10 -15.70 -2.38
CA ILE A 87 20.18 -14.33 -1.85
C ILE A 87 21.28 -14.28 -0.77
N TYR A 88 22.24 -13.37 -0.92
CA TYR A 88 23.34 -13.21 0.05
C TYR A 88 23.31 -11.87 0.80
N ASN A 89 22.58 -10.88 0.30
CA ASN A 89 22.44 -9.58 0.95
C ASN A 89 21.17 -8.87 0.49
N TYR A 90 20.80 -7.80 1.21
CA TYR A 90 19.74 -6.88 0.83
C TYR A 90 20.25 -5.43 0.89
N THR A 91 19.78 -4.58 -0.01
CA THR A 91 19.86 -3.12 0.17
C THR A 91 18.46 -2.58 0.43
N ARG A 92 18.30 -1.94 1.58
CA ARG A 92 17.07 -1.25 1.94
C ARG A 92 17.02 0.10 1.25
N GLN A 93 16.07 0.27 0.34
CA GLN A 93 15.87 1.50 -0.43
C GLN A 93 14.60 2.21 0.04
N PHE A 94 14.77 3.39 0.62
CA PHE A 94 13.65 4.27 0.97
C PHE A 94 13.34 5.24 -0.18
N PHE A 95 12.06 5.46 -0.42
CA PHE A 95 11.56 6.43 -1.38
C PHE A 95 10.87 7.57 -0.65
N LYS A 96 11.45 8.77 -0.74
CA LYS A 96 10.91 9.97 -0.11
C LYS A 96 9.59 10.41 -0.76
N THR A 97 9.41 10.07 -2.04
CA THR A 97 8.19 10.32 -2.80
C THR A 97 7.55 9.00 -3.20
N VAL A 98 6.22 8.96 -3.16
CA VAL A 98 5.41 7.85 -3.66
C VAL A 98 4.41 8.43 -4.66
N GLU A 99 4.39 7.90 -5.88
CA GLU A 99 3.40 8.34 -6.88
C GLU A 99 1.98 8.00 -6.42
N PRO A 100 0.94 8.71 -6.90
CA PRO A 100 -0.43 8.31 -6.67
C PRO A 100 -0.72 6.87 -7.12
N ILE A 101 -1.53 6.16 -6.35
CA ILE A 101 -1.80 4.73 -6.55
C ILE A 101 -3.29 4.52 -6.81
N GLN A 102 -3.63 3.75 -7.84
CA GLN A 102 -4.99 3.32 -8.13
C GLN A 102 -5.15 1.83 -7.81
N ILE A 103 -5.94 1.51 -6.79
CA ILE A 103 -6.14 0.14 -6.30
C ILE A 103 -7.56 -0.32 -6.65
N LYS A 104 -7.64 -1.34 -7.50
CA LYS A 104 -8.92 -1.94 -7.94
C LYS A 104 -9.24 -3.20 -7.11
N LEU A 105 -9.40 -3.03 -5.80
CA LEU A 105 -9.75 -4.10 -4.86
C LEU A 105 -10.98 -3.70 -4.05
N ASP A 106 -11.91 -4.63 -3.83
CA ASP A 106 -13.11 -4.42 -3.01
C ASP A 106 -12.73 -4.16 -1.54
N TYR A 107 -11.68 -4.83 -1.09
CA TYR A 107 -11.10 -4.66 0.22
C TYR A 107 -9.60 -4.96 0.17
N TRP A 108 -8.85 -4.21 0.97
CA TRP A 108 -7.41 -4.34 1.15
C TRP A 108 -7.04 -3.72 2.49
N TYR A 109 -5.80 -3.87 2.93
CA TYR A 109 -5.36 -3.23 4.17
C TYR A 109 -3.93 -2.73 4.06
N LEU A 110 -3.57 -1.82 4.94
CA LEU A 110 -2.19 -1.37 5.08
C LEU A 110 -1.71 -1.55 6.52
N THR A 111 -0.42 -1.80 6.65
CA THR A 111 0.27 -1.80 7.94
C THR A 111 1.37 -0.77 7.95
N ALA A 112 1.57 -0.12 9.09
CA ALA A 112 2.67 0.81 9.30
C ALA A 112 3.37 0.56 10.64
N THR A 113 4.69 0.47 10.66
CA THR A 113 5.45 0.37 11.93
C THR A 113 5.56 1.71 12.66
N GLY A 114 5.23 2.81 12.00
CA GLY A 114 5.26 4.18 12.53
C GLY A 114 4.20 5.07 11.87
N PRO A 115 4.22 6.39 12.14
CA PRO A 115 3.20 7.30 11.65
C PRO A 115 3.21 7.46 10.13
N VAL A 116 2.03 7.42 9.51
CA VAL A 116 1.84 7.67 8.08
C VAL A 116 0.55 8.43 7.82
N SER A 117 0.57 9.28 6.79
CA SER A 117 -0.62 9.97 6.29
C SER A 117 -0.75 9.81 4.78
N MET A 118 -1.99 9.64 4.31
CA MET A 118 -2.34 9.59 2.90
C MET A 118 -3.77 10.08 2.69
N LYS A 119 -4.08 10.54 1.48
CA LYS A 119 -5.45 10.79 1.04
C LYS A 119 -5.94 9.61 0.23
N ILE A 120 -7.19 9.23 0.44
CA ILE A 120 -7.87 8.20 -0.35
C ILE A 120 -9.20 8.74 -0.85
N GLY A 121 -9.60 8.35 -2.06
CA GLY A 121 -10.91 8.66 -2.59
C GLY A 121 -11.41 7.60 -3.58
N GLY A 122 -12.73 7.49 -3.74
CA GLY A 122 -13.37 6.58 -4.70
C GLY A 122 -13.50 7.21 -6.08
N GLN A 123 -12.40 7.33 -6.82
CA GLN A 123 -12.40 7.92 -8.16
C GLN A 123 -11.38 7.24 -9.08
N PHE A 124 -11.66 7.24 -10.38
CA PHE A 124 -10.72 6.82 -11.41
C PHE A 124 -10.14 8.07 -12.09
N VAL A 125 -8.82 8.15 -12.15
CA VAL A 125 -8.08 9.22 -12.81
C VAL A 125 -7.38 8.64 -14.05
N PRO A 126 -7.75 9.09 -15.27
CA PRO A 126 -7.09 8.63 -16.49
C PRO A 126 -5.63 9.12 -16.58
N ASN A 127 -4.70 8.23 -16.92
CA ASN A 127 -3.26 8.50 -16.95
C ASN A 127 -2.74 9.26 -18.19
N TYR A 128 -3.59 9.99 -18.94
CA TYR A 128 -3.20 10.52 -20.26
C TYR A 128 -2.14 11.65 -20.22
N ASN A 129 -1.93 12.31 -19.07
CA ASN A 129 -0.97 13.43 -18.92
C ASN A 129 -0.22 13.36 -17.57
N TYR A 130 0.34 12.19 -17.22
CA TYR A 130 1.07 12.03 -15.95
C TYR A 130 2.53 12.48 -16.06
N THR A 131 2.96 13.42 -15.19
CA THR A 131 4.37 13.77 -14.98
C THR A 131 4.82 13.19 -13.64
N THR A 132 5.87 12.36 -13.65
CA THR A 132 6.46 11.74 -12.44
C THR A 132 6.95 12.79 -11.45
N ALA A 133 6.72 12.58 -10.16
CA ALA A 133 6.90 13.61 -9.14
C ALA A 133 8.37 13.88 -8.74
N ALA A 134 9.31 12.98 -9.03
CA ALA A 134 10.76 13.17 -8.79
C ALA A 134 11.59 11.98 -9.33
N SER A 135 12.91 12.13 -9.40
CA SER A 135 13.86 11.06 -9.78
C SER A 135 14.01 9.93 -8.75
N ALA A 136 13.47 10.07 -7.53
CA ALA A 136 13.55 9.09 -6.44
C ALA A 136 12.16 8.68 -5.93
N THR A 137 11.26 8.38 -6.86
CA THR A 137 9.88 7.98 -6.56
C THR A 137 9.73 6.47 -6.73
N THR A 138 9.03 5.79 -5.81
CA THR A 138 8.73 4.37 -5.99
C THR A 138 7.60 4.19 -7.02
N GLY A 139 7.81 3.28 -7.96
CA GLY A 139 6.78 2.81 -8.90
C GLY A 139 6.13 1.54 -8.36
N LEU A 140 4.88 1.29 -8.75
CA LEU A 140 4.16 0.08 -8.36
C LEU A 140 4.86 -1.18 -8.89
N ILE A 141 5.08 -2.16 -8.02
CA ILE A 141 5.38 -3.53 -8.43
C ILE A 141 4.04 -4.23 -8.65
N MET A 142 3.60 -4.37 -9.91
CA MET A 142 2.55 -5.32 -10.27
C MET A 142 3.19 -6.70 -10.42
N ASN A 143 2.99 -7.58 -9.45
CA ASN A 143 3.15 -9.01 -9.70
C ASN A 143 1.94 -9.48 -10.51
N ASN A 144 2.11 -9.59 -11.83
CA ASN A 144 1.24 -10.41 -12.66
C ASN A 144 1.70 -11.86 -12.49
N ASP A 145 1.26 -12.53 -11.43
CA ASP A 145 1.13 -13.98 -11.53
C ASP A 145 -0.16 -14.24 -12.30
N ASN A 146 0.02 -14.72 -13.53
CA ASN A 146 -1.03 -15.23 -14.39
C ASN A 146 -1.74 -16.41 -13.70
N ASP A 147 -2.72 -16.16 -12.86
CA ASP A 147 -3.81 -17.12 -12.66
C ASP A 147 -4.96 -16.72 -13.58
N MET A 148 -4.76 -17.15 -14.82
CA MET A 148 -5.80 -17.27 -15.81
C MET A 148 -6.86 -18.26 -15.32
N PHE A 149 -8.11 -17.93 -15.59
CA PHE A 149 -9.14 -18.93 -15.84
C PHE A 149 -8.59 -20.05 -16.74
N GLN A 150 -8.41 -21.25 -16.18
CA GLN A 150 -8.73 -22.55 -16.78
C GLN A 150 -9.17 -23.52 -15.69
#